data_AF-A0A9P8KZZ4-F1
#
_entry.id   AF-A0A9P8KZZ4-F1
#
_cell.length_a   1.000
_cell.length_b   1.000
_cell.length_c   1.000
_cell.angle_alpha   90.00
_cell.angle_beta   90.00
_cell.angle_gamma   90.00
#
_symmetry.space_group_name_H-M   'P 1'
#
loop_
_entity.id
_entity.type
_entity.pdbx_description
1 polymer ?
#
loop_
_entity_poly.entity_id
_entity_poly.type
_entity_poly.pdbx_seq_one_letter_code
_entity_poly.pdbx_strand_id
1 'polypeptide(L)'
;ESDETQFKKVARVNGCKERPLEPNKLPFGIDRIVQFATRKGNILDGLMGPPCREDGYTYKSRGIAGEVINTANPYNLRATLSTQFEDFEVRQKQRRNYAP
;
A
#
# COMPACT_ATOMS: atom_id res chain seq x y z
N GLU A 1 16.19 -14.31 -12.66
CA GLU A 1 16.29 -13.25 -11.63
C GLU A 1 14.96 -12.51 -11.68
N SER A 2 14.22 -12.38 -10.57
CA SER A 2 12.90 -11.73 -10.56
C SER A 2 13.04 -10.22 -10.86
N ASP A 3 12.16 -9.66 -11.70
CA ASP A 3 12.13 -8.23 -12.06
C ASP A 3 12.16 -7.31 -10.83
N GLU A 4 11.61 -7.76 -9.70
CA GLU A 4 11.60 -7.05 -8.42
C GLU A 4 13.01 -6.80 -7.86
N THR A 5 13.92 -7.78 -8.04
CA THR A 5 15.31 -7.68 -7.56
C THR A 5 16.10 -6.66 -8.38
N GLN A 6 15.85 -6.59 -9.69
CA GLN A 6 16.48 -5.61 -10.58
C GLN A 6 15.99 -4.20 -10.27
N PHE A 7 14.68 -4.02 -10.06
CA PHE A 7 14.10 -2.74 -9.64
C PHE A 7 14.66 -2.24 -8.30
N LYS A 8 14.82 -3.12 -7.30
CA LYS A 8 15.42 -2.75 -6.00
C LYS A 8 16.88 -2.30 -6.15
N LYS A 9 17.66 -2.95 -7.01
CA LYS A 9 19.05 -2.53 -7.31
C LYS A 9 19.08 -1.14 -7.94
N VAL A 10 18.25 -0.90 -8.96
CA VAL A 10 18.17 0.41 -9.64
C VAL A 10 17.73 1.51 -8.68
N ALA A 11 16.70 1.27 -7.86
CA ALA A 11 16.22 2.23 -6.87
C ALA A 11 17.31 2.62 -5.86
N ARG A 12 18.06 1.63 -5.36
CA ARG A 12 19.16 1.87 -4.41
C ARG A 12 20.30 2.68 -5.02
N VAL A 13 20.66 2.40 -6.27
CA VAL A 13 21.71 3.14 -7.00
C VAL A 13 21.30 4.59 -7.26
N ASN A 14 20.00 4.86 -7.46
CA ASN A 14 19.46 6.20 -7.67
C ASN A 14 19.11 6.95 -6.36
N GLY A 15 19.55 6.45 -5.20
CA GLY A 15 19.35 7.12 -3.92
C GLY A 15 17.91 7.09 -3.39
N CYS A 16 17.05 6.22 -3.92
CA CYS A 16 15.71 6.02 -3.37
C CYS A 16 15.82 5.41 -1.97
N LYS A 17 15.31 6.13 -0.96
CA LYS A 17 15.26 5.65 0.42
C LYS A 17 14.26 4.50 0.56
N GLU A 18 14.55 3.57 1.47
CA GLU A 18 13.56 2.57 1.84
C GLU A 18 12.35 3.24 2.48
N ARG A 19 11.16 2.73 2.14
CA ARG A 19 9.90 3.24 2.68
C ARG A 19 9.78 2.83 4.15
N PRO A 20 9.31 3.73 5.02
CA PRO A 20 9.03 3.37 6.41
C PRO A 20 7.99 2.25 6.45
N LEU A 21 8.20 1.29 7.34
CA LEU A 21 7.27 0.21 7.62
C LEU A 21 6.48 0.56 8.88
N GLU A 22 5.17 0.65 8.74
CA GLU A 22 4.26 0.92 9.85
C GLU A 22 4.40 -0.19 10.91
N PRO A 23 4.64 0.17 12.19
CA PRO A 23 4.80 -0.80 13.26
C PRO A 23 3.49 -1.56 13.51
N ASN A 24 3.57 -2.89 13.53
CA ASN A 24 2.45 -3.76 13.92
C ASN A 24 2.75 -4.40 15.28
N LYS A 25 1.73 -4.52 16.13
CA LYS A 25 1.82 -5.17 17.45
C LYS A 25 1.57 -6.68 17.35
N LEU A 26 0.70 -7.09 16.45
CA LEU A 26 0.32 -8.47 16.15
C LEU A 26 0.93 -8.94 14.82
N PRO A 27 1.23 -10.24 14.69
CA PRO A 27 1.73 -10.80 13.43
C PRO A 27 0.69 -10.64 12.31
N PHE A 28 1.19 -10.63 11.07
CA PHE A 28 0.37 -10.56 9.84
C PHE A 28 -0.56 -9.34 9.71
N GLY A 29 -0.33 -8.28 10.48
CA GLY A 29 -1.12 -7.05 10.39
C GLY A 29 -2.56 -7.20 10.92
N ILE A 30 -2.80 -8.15 11.82
CA ILE A 30 -4.13 -8.39 12.40
C ILE A 30 -4.67 -7.14 13.10
N ASP A 31 -3.80 -6.34 13.72
CA ASP A 31 -4.19 -5.06 14.35
C ASP A 31 -4.98 -4.17 13.39
N ARG A 32 -4.54 -4.11 12.13
CA ARG A 32 -5.15 -3.28 11.09
C ARG A 32 -6.55 -3.76 10.76
N ILE A 33 -6.75 -5.08 10.66
CA ILE A 33 -8.05 -5.69 10.37
C ILE A 33 -9.04 -5.35 11.50
N VAL A 34 -8.60 -5.52 12.74
CA VAL A 34 -9.43 -5.21 13.92
C VAL A 34 -9.78 -3.71 13.93
N GLN A 35 -8.81 -2.83 13.67
CA GLN A 35 -9.05 -1.40 13.56
C GLN A 35 -10.03 -1.05 12.43
N PHE A 36 -9.98 -1.72 11.28
CA PHE A 36 -10.98 -1.53 10.22
C PHE A 36 -12.36 -2.06 10.62
N ALA A 37 -12.43 -3.23 11.24
CA ALA A 37 -13.69 -3.89 11.57
C ALA A 37 -14.43 -3.24 12.75
N THR A 38 -13.71 -2.68 13.72
CA THR A 38 -14.28 -2.14 14.96
C THR A 38 -14.53 -0.64 14.90
N ARG A 39 -13.94 0.06 13.93
CA ARG A 39 -14.03 1.52 13.85
C ARG A 39 -15.39 1.97 13.33
N LYS A 40 -15.97 2.92 14.05
CA LYS A 40 -17.16 3.68 13.62
C LYS A 40 -16.71 5.10 13.23
N GLY A 41 -17.18 5.61 12.11
CA GLY A 41 -16.86 6.95 11.60
C GLY A 41 -15.82 6.97 10.47
N ASN A 42 -15.26 8.15 10.18
CA ASN A 42 -14.36 8.35 9.04
C ASN A 42 -13.01 7.63 9.23
N ILE A 43 -12.75 6.65 8.37
CA ILE A 43 -11.48 5.89 8.37
C ILE A 43 -10.29 6.74 7.95
N LEU A 44 -10.52 7.79 7.15
CA LEU A 44 -9.44 8.65 6.65
C LEU A 44 -8.85 9.46 7.81
N ASP A 45 -9.68 10.05 8.66
CA ASP A 45 -9.18 11.02 9.64
C ASP A 45 -8.36 10.40 10.77
N GLY A 46 -8.62 9.15 11.11
CA GLY A 46 -7.91 8.56 12.24
C GLY A 46 -7.35 7.16 12.05
N LEU A 47 -7.47 6.54 10.87
CA LEU A 47 -6.74 5.31 10.55
C LEU A 47 -5.70 5.53 9.46
N MET A 48 -6.07 6.21 8.38
CA MET A 48 -5.16 6.45 7.25
C MET A 48 -4.41 7.79 7.34
N GLY A 49 -5.01 8.78 7.98
CA GLY A 49 -4.48 10.13 8.12
C GLY A 49 -3.27 10.26 9.04
N PRO A 50 -3.25 9.64 10.25
CA PRO A 50 -2.09 9.73 11.14
C PRO A 50 -0.80 9.16 10.52
N PRO A 51 -0.79 7.96 9.92
CA PRO A 51 0.42 7.43 9.26
C PRO A 51 0.91 8.34 8.13
N CYS A 52 0.00 8.96 7.35
CA CYS A 52 0.41 9.91 6.32
C CYS A 52 1.11 11.17 6.87
N ARG A 53 0.79 11.58 8.11
CA ARG A 53 1.41 12.73 8.78
C ARG A 53 2.72 12.36 9.46
N GLU A 54 2.81 11.16 10.02
CA GLU A 54 3.95 10.70 10.84
C GLU A 54 5.05 10.06 9.98
N ASP A 55 4.68 9.15 9.07
CA ASP A 55 5.62 8.40 8.21
C ASP A 55 5.77 9.01 6.80
N GLY A 56 4.99 10.05 6.52
CA GLY A 56 4.90 10.73 5.24
C GLY A 56 3.91 10.08 4.28
N TYR A 57 3.76 10.70 3.10
CA TYR A 57 2.72 10.32 2.13
C TYR A 57 2.94 8.98 1.42
N THR A 58 3.97 8.20 1.74
CA THR A 58 4.18 6.86 1.17
C THR A 58 4.90 5.96 2.16
N TYR A 59 4.21 4.91 2.60
CA TYR A 59 4.70 3.99 3.63
C TYR A 59 4.25 2.55 3.31
N LYS A 60 4.87 1.58 3.97
CA LYS A 60 4.48 0.17 3.89
C LYS A 60 3.66 -0.22 5.13
N SER A 61 2.69 -1.10 4.96
CA SER A 61 1.98 -1.76 6.06
C SER A 61 1.90 -3.26 5.81
N ARG A 62 1.82 -4.08 6.86
CA ARG A 62 1.53 -5.52 6.69
C ARG A 62 0.02 -5.73 6.65
N GLY A 63 -0.43 -6.48 5.65
CA GLY A 63 -1.79 -7.00 5.58
C GLY A 63 -1.79 -8.52 5.52
N ILE A 64 -2.99 -9.11 5.58
CA ILE A 64 -3.21 -10.57 5.56
C ILE A 64 -2.56 -11.22 4.33
N ALA A 65 -2.53 -10.49 3.21
CA ALA A 65 -2.00 -10.97 1.93
C ALA A 65 -0.51 -10.63 1.69
N GLY A 66 0.18 -10.03 2.66
CA GLY A 66 1.59 -9.61 2.53
C GLY A 66 1.82 -8.13 2.80
N GLU A 67 2.97 -7.61 2.38
CA GLU A 67 3.25 -6.17 2.48
C GLU A 67 2.42 -5.38 1.47
N VAL A 68 1.77 -4.33 1.96
CA VAL A 68 0.98 -3.38 1.17
C VAL A 68 1.71 -2.05 1.17
N ILE A 69 1.70 -1.36 0.03
CA ILE A 69 2.24 -0.02 -0.10
C ILE A 69 1.07 0.95 -0.09
N ASN A 70 1.07 1.86 0.87
CA ASN A 70 0.09 2.94 0.95
C ASN A 70 0.74 4.21 0.42
N THR A 71 0.03 4.97 -0.42
CA THR A 71 0.50 6.26 -0.90
C THR A 71 -0.65 7.26 -1.00
N ALA A 72 -0.40 8.48 -0.51
CA ALA A 72 -1.20 9.66 -0.73
C ALA A 72 -0.41 10.74 -1.51
N ASN A 73 0.77 10.39 -2.06
CA ASN A 73 1.57 11.29 -2.86
C ASN A 73 0.90 11.47 -4.23
N PRO A 74 0.55 12.70 -4.65
CA PRO A 74 -0.17 12.94 -5.89
C PRO A 74 0.58 12.46 -7.14
N TYR A 75 1.91 12.51 -7.14
CA TYR A 75 2.72 12.01 -8.26
C TYR A 75 2.66 10.48 -8.36
N ASN A 76 2.72 9.78 -7.23
CA ASN A 76 2.61 8.31 -7.20
C ASN A 76 1.20 7.87 -7.58
N LEU A 77 0.17 8.56 -7.05
CA LEU A 77 -1.22 8.30 -7.42
C LEU A 77 -1.43 8.50 -8.91
N ARG A 78 -0.93 9.60 -9.49
CA ARG A 78 -1.01 9.84 -10.93
C ARG A 78 -0.30 8.74 -11.71
N ALA A 79 0.91 8.35 -11.32
CA ALA A 79 1.66 7.29 -11.98
C ALA A 79 0.90 5.95 -11.94
N THR A 80 0.44 5.53 -10.77
CA THR A 80 -0.34 4.28 -10.59
C THR A 80 -1.68 4.29 -11.32
N LEU A 81 -2.35 5.44 -11.40
CA LEU A 81 -3.59 5.56 -12.17
C LEU A 81 -3.35 5.70 -13.68
N SER A 82 -2.12 6.02 -14.10
CA SER A 82 -1.75 6.15 -15.51
C SER A 82 -1.20 4.84 -16.10
N THR A 83 -0.83 3.87 -15.27
CA THR A 83 -0.53 2.52 -15.74
C THR A 83 -1.82 1.86 -16.20
N GLN A 84 -1.79 1.11 -17.30
CA GLN A 84 -2.96 0.35 -17.75
C GLN A 84 -3.26 -0.71 -16.70
N PHE A 85 -4.52 -0.86 -16.28
CA PHE A 85 -4.93 -1.81 -15.24
C PHE A 85 -4.60 -3.28 -15.55
N GLU A 86 -4.08 -3.58 -16.74
CA GLU A 86 -3.55 -4.89 -17.12
C GLU A 86 -2.16 -5.19 -16.53
N ASP A 87 -1.40 -4.17 -16.12
CA ASP A 87 -0.07 -4.32 -15.46
C ASP A 87 -0.18 -4.73 -13.99
N PHE A 88 -1.36 -4.56 -13.39
CA PHE A 88 -1.71 -5.16 -12.11
C PHE A 88 -2.57 -6.39 -12.40
N GLU A 89 -2.10 -7.60 -12.12
CA GLU A 89 -2.94 -8.80 -12.23
C GLU A 89 -4.17 -8.66 -11.31
N VAL A 90 -5.25 -8.10 -11.84
CA VAL A 90 -6.57 -8.14 -11.20
C VAL A 90 -7.05 -9.57 -11.37
N ARG A 91 -6.69 -10.44 -10.42
CA ARG A 91 -7.13 -11.85 -10.41
C ARG A 91 -8.62 -11.92 -10.71
N GLN A 92 -9.00 -12.81 -11.64
CA GLN A 92 -10.33 -12.91 -12.27
C GLN A 92 -11.53 -12.85 -11.29
N LYS A 93 -11.34 -13.22 -10.01
CA LYS A 93 -12.38 -13.15 -8.98
C LYS A 93 -12.88 -11.73 -8.67
N GLN A 94 -12.11 -10.67 -8.91
CA GLN A 94 -12.58 -9.29 -8.67
C GLN A 94 -13.30 -8.65 -9.85
N ARG A 95 -13.11 -9.14 -11.09
CA ARG A 95 -13.81 -8.62 -12.28
C ARG A 95 -15.33 -8.69 -12.16
N ARG A 96 -15.84 -9.71 -11.45
CA ARG A 96 -17.29 -9.93 -11.31
C ARG A 96 -17.99 -8.89 -10.43
N ASN A 97 -17.27 -8.18 -9.58
CA ASN A 97 -17.83 -7.18 -8.66
C ASN A 97 -17.79 -5.74 -9.21
N TYR A 98 -17.06 -5.52 -10.31
CA TYR A 98 -16.90 -4.19 -10.95
C TYR A 98 -17.39 -4.16 -12.40
N ALA A 99 -17.97 -5.26 -12.89
CA ALA A 99 -18.77 -5.22 -14.10
C ALA A 99 -20.09 -4.47 -13.80
N PRO A 100 -20.58 -3.62 -14.74
CA PRO A 100 -21.85 -2.91 -14.56
C PRO A 100 -23.04 -3.85 -14.38
#